data_AF-A0AAV7NTN6-F1
#
_entry.id   AF-A0AAV7NTN6-F1
#
_cell.length_a   1.000
_cell.length_b   1.000
_cell.length_c   1.000
_cell.angle_alpha   90.00
_cell.angle_beta   90.00
_cell.angle_gamma   90.00
#
_symmetry.space_group_name_H-M   'P 1'
#
loop_
_entity.id
_entity.type
_entity.pdbx_description
1 polymer ?
#
loop_
_entity_poly.entity_id
_entity_poly.type
_entity_poly.pdbx_seq_one_letter_code
_entity_poly.pdbx_strand_id
1 'polypeptide(L)'
;MNFGSPTIVFLIFLKDLLTGSTQFTPSPCTFEGDFSLMKCPLLIQENPNDSKNSQNVLTWFRQHETKGWTRVGPEINSRLLAIENRLEFWPVETSDSGKYCCVLG
;
A
#
# COMPACT_ATOMS: atom_id res chain seq x y z
N MET A 1 33.37 22.17 -26.06
CA MET A 1 32.81 20.83 -25.85
C MET A 1 33.65 20.12 -24.81
N ASN A 2 33.12 19.89 -23.61
CA ASN A 2 33.32 18.66 -22.82
C ASN A 2 32.65 18.80 -21.44
N PHE A 3 31.64 17.96 -21.28
CA PHE A 3 31.12 17.27 -20.11
C PHE A 3 30.79 18.06 -18.84
N GLY A 4 29.47 18.17 -18.64
CA GLY A 4 28.82 18.69 -17.44
C GLY A 4 29.33 18.05 -16.17
N SER A 5 29.52 18.93 -15.19
CA SER A 5 30.04 18.59 -13.87
C SER A 5 29.21 17.47 -13.21
N PRO A 6 29.86 16.44 -12.61
CA PRO A 6 29.16 15.38 -11.87
C PRO A 6 28.33 15.92 -10.69
N THR A 7 28.55 17.17 -10.29
CA THR A 7 27.78 17.86 -9.25
C THR A 7 26.31 18.07 -9.63
N ILE A 8 25.99 18.24 -10.92
CA ILE A 8 24.61 18.49 -11.34
C ILE A 8 23.78 17.21 -11.24
N VAL A 9 24.35 16.04 -11.55
CA VAL A 9 23.66 14.75 -11.43
C VAL A 9 23.34 14.44 -9.97
N PHE A 10 24.26 14.74 -9.04
CA PHE A 10 24.03 14.55 -7.60
C PHE A 10 22.88 15.41 -7.05
N LEU A 11 22.69 16.62 -7.58
CA LEU A 11 21.61 17.52 -7.17
C LEU A 11 20.23 17.09 -7.70
N ILE A 12 20.15 16.39 -8.82
CA ILE A 12 18.89 15.84 -9.34
C ILE A 12 18.42 14.68 -8.47
N PHE A 13 19.32 13.76 -8.10
CA PHE A 13 19.00 12.65 -7.19
C PHE A 13 18.57 13.13 -5.79
N LEU A 14 19.13 14.24 -5.29
CA LEU A 14 18.71 14.82 -4.02
C LEU A 14 17.29 15.40 -4.07
N LYS A 15 16.85 15.93 -5.22
CA LYS A 15 15.48 16.42 -5.34
C LYS A 15 14.47 15.29 -5.25
N ASP A 16 14.71 14.17 -5.93
CA ASP A 16 13.81 13.00 -5.86
C ASP A 16 13.86 12.29 -4.49
N LEU A 17 14.97 12.39 -3.75
CA LEU A 17 15.06 11.94 -2.36
C LEU A 17 14.33 12.89 -1.38
N LEU A 18 14.31 14.20 -1.67
CA LEU A 18 13.68 15.24 -0.85
C LEU A 18 12.21 15.46 -1.17
N THR A 19 11.75 15.15 -2.38
CA THR A 19 10.33 15.15 -2.78
C THR A 19 9.68 13.80 -2.55
N GLY A 20 10.20 12.99 -1.61
CA GLY A 20 9.69 11.71 -1.12
C GLY A 20 8.19 11.71 -0.81
N SER A 21 7.41 11.80 -1.87
CA SER A 21 5.96 11.79 -1.94
C SER A 21 5.52 10.43 -2.44
N THR A 22 6.26 9.39 -2.04
CA THR A 22 5.56 8.23 -1.53
C THR A 22 4.79 8.73 -0.32
N GLN A 23 3.51 9.06 -0.52
CA GLN A 23 2.58 9.28 0.58
C GLN A 23 2.49 7.97 1.36
N PHE A 24 3.49 7.70 2.19
CA PHE A 24 3.41 6.75 3.26
C PHE A 24 2.41 7.37 4.24
N THR A 25 1.14 7.03 4.03
CA THR A 25 0.18 7.10 5.12
C THR A 25 0.83 6.39 6.31
N PRO A 26 0.87 7.03 7.50
CA PRO A 26 1.51 6.43 8.65
C PRO A 26 0.95 5.02 8.83
N SER A 27 1.83 4.02 8.87
CA SER A 27 1.40 2.64 9.08
C SER A 27 0.61 2.60 10.39
N PRO A 28 -0.66 2.17 10.39
CA PRO A 28 -1.42 2.08 11.62
C PRO A 28 -0.75 1.04 12.53
N CYS A 29 -0.27 1.49 13.69
CA CYS A 29 0.16 0.59 14.76
C CYS A 29 -1.09 0.09 15.49
N THR A 30 -1.23 -1.23 15.63
CA THR A 30 -2.39 -1.88 16.26
C THR A 30 -1.89 -2.89 17.28
N PHE A 31 -2.69 -3.18 18.30
CA PHE A 31 -2.33 -4.16 19.32
C PHE A 31 -2.83 -5.55 18.91
N GLU A 32 -2.04 -6.57 19.23
CA GLU A 32 -2.44 -7.96 19.03
C GLU A 32 -3.71 -8.28 19.84
N GLY A 33 -4.66 -8.96 19.22
CA GLY A 33 -5.97 -9.28 19.80
C GLY A 33 -7.08 -8.28 19.46
N ASP A 34 -6.75 -7.09 18.96
CA ASP A 34 -7.75 -6.08 18.56
C ASP A 34 -8.31 -6.35 17.16
N PHE A 35 -9.52 -5.83 16.90
CA PHE A 35 -9.99 -5.63 15.53
C PHE A 35 -9.27 -4.44 14.90
N SER A 36 -8.86 -4.57 13.65
CA SER A 36 -8.31 -3.47 12.87
C SER A 36 -8.75 -3.51 11.41
N LEU A 37 -8.75 -2.34 10.78
CA LEU A 37 -9.00 -2.19 9.36
C LEU A 37 -7.99 -1.23 8.71
N MET A 38 -7.59 -1.56 7.49
CA MET A 38 -6.72 -0.73 6.66
C MET A 38 -7.40 -0.45 5.33
N LYS A 39 -7.57 0.83 4.98
CA LYS A 39 -8.17 1.25 3.71
C LYS A 39 -7.08 1.42 2.64
N CYS A 40 -7.42 1.12 1.39
CA CYS A 40 -6.51 1.34 0.27
C CYS A 40 -6.34 2.84 0.00
N PRO A 41 -5.12 3.39 0.07
CA PRO A 41 -4.89 4.82 -0.15
C PRO A 41 -5.20 5.28 -1.58
N LEU A 42 -5.13 4.38 -2.57
CA LEU A 42 -5.38 4.71 -3.98
C LEU A 42 -6.81 5.21 -4.23
N LEU A 43 -7.78 4.76 -3.42
CA LEU A 43 -9.20 5.11 -3.58
C LEU A 43 -9.61 6.32 -2.71
N ILE A 44 -8.72 6.81 -1.85
CA ILE A 44 -9.00 8.00 -1.01
C ILE A 44 -8.76 9.29 -1.80
N GLN A 45 -8.01 9.22 -2.92
CA GLN A 45 -7.68 10.37 -3.76
C GLN A 45 -8.65 10.61 -4.93
N GLU A 46 -9.65 9.75 -5.15
CA GLU A 46 -10.62 9.99 -6.22
C GLU A 46 -11.52 11.18 -5.86
N ASN A 47 -11.38 12.25 -6.64
CA ASN A 47 -12.22 13.44 -6.55
C ASN A 47 -13.70 13.01 -6.71
N PRO A 48 -14.64 13.51 -5.88
CA PRO A 48 -16.05 13.10 -5.95
C PRO A 48 -16.74 13.39 -7.31
N ASN A 49 -16.09 14.13 -8.20
CA ASN A 49 -16.56 14.43 -9.55
C ASN A 49 -16.14 13.40 -10.62
N ASP A 50 -15.18 12.51 -10.35
CA ASP A 50 -14.76 11.45 -11.28
C ASP A 50 -15.58 10.17 -11.07
N SER A 51 -16.91 10.30 -11.07
CA SER A 51 -17.87 9.19 -11.04
C SER A 51 -17.91 8.36 -12.33
N LYS A 52 -16.77 8.21 -13.02
CA LYS A 52 -16.63 7.26 -14.12
C LYS A 52 -16.39 5.87 -13.56
N ASN A 53 -17.51 5.25 -13.19
CA ASN A 53 -17.90 3.86 -13.46
C ASN A 53 -16.79 2.96 -14.05
N SER A 54 -15.74 2.73 -13.28
CA SER A 54 -14.76 1.69 -13.54
C SER A 54 -14.81 0.81 -12.30
N GLN A 55 -15.30 -0.41 -12.49
CA GLN A 55 -15.16 -1.48 -11.51
C GLN A 55 -13.67 -1.87 -11.44
N ASN A 56 -12.80 -0.94 -11.03
CA ASN A 56 -11.39 -1.22 -10.86
C ASN A 56 -11.31 -2.30 -9.80
N VAL A 57 -10.90 -3.50 -10.22
CA VAL A 57 -10.84 -4.65 -9.32
C VAL A 57 -9.68 -4.40 -8.38
N LEU A 58 -10.00 -4.00 -7.15
CA LEU A 58 -8.97 -3.82 -6.15
C LEU A 58 -8.49 -5.19 -5.67
N THR A 59 -7.19 -5.42 -5.76
CA THR A 59 -6.55 -6.62 -5.24
C THR A 59 -5.52 -6.27 -4.18
N TRP A 60 -5.59 -6.95 -3.04
CA TRP A 60 -4.64 -6.82 -1.96
C TRP A 60 -3.54 -7.88 -2.04
N PHE A 61 -2.32 -7.48 -1.71
CA PHE A 61 -1.17 -8.35 -1.58
C PHE A 61 -0.45 -8.09 -0.26
N ARG A 62 0.18 -9.16 0.23
CA ARG A 62 1.03 -9.15 1.41
C ARG A 62 2.44 -9.55 1.00
N GLN A 63 3.45 -8.81 1.48
CA GLN A 63 4.84 -9.18 1.31
C GLN A 63 5.26 -10.20 2.37
N HIS A 64 5.84 -11.30 1.92
CA HIS A 64 6.56 -12.26 2.73
C HIS A 64 8.05 -12.16 2.38
N GLU A 65 8.92 -12.22 3.39
CA GLU A 65 10.37 -12.09 3.21
C GLU A 65 10.93 -13.15 2.24
N THR A 66 10.42 -14.38 2.30
CA THR A 66 10.94 -15.52 1.53
C THR A 66 10.13 -15.85 0.28
N LYS A 67 8.84 -15.48 0.24
CA LYS A 67 7.91 -15.85 -0.85
C LYS A 67 7.55 -14.69 -1.77
N GLY A 68 8.04 -13.47 -1.49
CA GLY A 68 7.66 -12.28 -2.24
C GLY A 68 6.23 -11.85 -1.95
N TRP A 69 5.52 -11.34 -2.96
CA TRP A 69 4.15 -10.85 -2.80
C TRP A 69 3.13 -11.96 -3.04
N THR A 70 2.27 -12.20 -2.06
CA THR A 70 1.14 -13.14 -2.18
C THR A 70 -0.17 -12.40 -2.13
N ARG A 71 -1.10 -12.77 -3.01
CA ARG A 71 -2.45 -12.22 -3.01
C ARG A 71 -3.16 -12.58 -1.70
N VAL A 72 -3.80 -11.61 -1.06
CA VAL A 72 -4.72 -11.88 0.04
C VAL A 72 -6.03 -12.38 -0.59
N GLY A 73 -6.35 -13.65 -0.35
CA GLY A 73 -7.51 -14.31 -0.94
C GLY A 73 -8.83 -13.97 -0.24
N PRO A 74 -9.99 -14.18 -0.90
CA PRO A 74 -11.31 -14.16 -0.27
C PRO A 74 -11.58 -15.47 0.47
N GLU A 75 -10.64 -15.90 1.32
CA GLU A 75 -10.75 -17.19 2.01
C GLU A 75 -11.91 -17.12 3.02
N ILE A 76 -12.91 -17.98 2.82
CA ILE A 76 -14.06 -18.11 3.71
C ILE A 76 -13.51 -18.63 5.05
N ASN A 77 -13.73 -17.86 6.13
CA ASN A 77 -13.22 -18.09 7.50
C ASN A 77 -11.74 -17.72 7.73
N SER A 78 -11.12 -16.92 6.87
CA SER A 78 -9.86 -16.26 7.23
C SER A 78 -10.12 -15.11 8.21
N ARG A 79 -9.21 -14.93 9.18
CA ARG A 79 -9.18 -13.72 10.03
C ARG A 79 -8.73 -12.47 9.28
N LEU A 80 -7.98 -12.65 8.18
CA LEU A 80 -7.49 -11.58 7.31
C LEU A 80 -8.34 -11.55 6.05
N LEU A 81 -9.17 -10.51 5.91
CA LEU A 81 -10.19 -10.42 4.86
C LEU A 81 -9.98 -9.20 3.98
N ALA A 82 -9.85 -9.43 2.66
CA ALA A 82 -9.88 -8.38 1.66
C ALA A 82 -11.33 -8.13 1.22
N ILE A 83 -11.90 -6.99 1.62
CA ILE A 83 -13.31 -6.63 1.36
C ILE A 83 -13.32 -5.27 0.65
N GLU A 84 -13.77 -5.24 -0.61
CA GLU A 84 -13.88 -4.02 -1.41
C GLU A 84 -12.57 -3.21 -1.41
N ASN A 85 -12.57 -2.03 -0.78
CA ASN A 85 -11.45 -1.09 -0.69
C ASN A 85 -10.63 -1.20 0.60
N ARG A 86 -10.85 -2.24 1.41
CA ARG A 86 -10.24 -2.39 2.73
C ARG A 86 -9.77 -3.81 3.01
N LEU A 87 -8.85 -3.90 3.96
CA LEU A 87 -8.33 -5.12 4.53
C LEU A 87 -8.72 -5.12 6.01
N GLU A 88 -9.40 -6.16 6.47
CA GLU A 88 -9.88 -6.32 7.84
C GLU A 88 -9.14 -7.45 8.56
N PHE A 89 -8.89 -7.27 9.87
CA PHE A 89 -8.16 -8.18 10.74
C PHE A 89 -9.03 -8.56 11.94
N TRP A 90 -9.32 -9.86 12.11
CA TRP A 90 -10.28 -10.38 13.11
C TRP A 90 -9.75 -11.63 13.88
N PRO A 91 -8.97 -11.48 14.96
CA PRO A 91 -8.28 -10.26 15.39
C PRO A 91 -6.93 -10.09 14.66
N VAL A 92 -6.24 -8.98 14.94
CA VAL A 92 -4.84 -8.76 14.58
C VAL A 92 -3.95 -9.73 15.35
N GLU A 93 -2.99 -10.35 14.66
CA GLU A 93 -1.89 -11.08 15.28
C GLU A 93 -0.55 -10.39 15.04
N THR A 94 0.43 -10.60 15.92
CA THR A 94 1.83 -10.17 15.67
C THR A 94 2.36 -10.68 14.34
N SER A 95 1.93 -11.89 13.96
CA SER A 95 2.24 -12.53 12.69
C SER A 95 1.76 -11.72 11.48
N ASP A 96 0.83 -10.76 11.61
CA ASP A 96 0.33 -9.93 10.52
C ASP A 96 1.20 -8.74 10.17
N SER A 97 2.16 -8.42 11.04
CA SER A 97 3.09 -7.33 10.82
C SER A 97 3.81 -7.51 9.48
N GLY A 98 3.88 -6.43 8.71
CA GLY A 98 4.55 -6.47 7.41
C GLY A 98 4.06 -5.41 6.45
N LYS A 99 4.49 -5.54 5.19
CA LYS A 99 4.10 -4.64 4.12
C LYS A 99 2.93 -5.23 3.35
N TYR A 100 1.94 -4.38 3.11
CA TYR A 100 0.78 -4.68 2.30
C TYR A 100 0.71 -3.66 1.17
N CYS A 101 0.21 -4.09 0.02
CA CYS A 101 -0.11 -3.18 -1.07
C CYS A 101 -1.49 -3.50 -1.64
N CYS A 102 -2.19 -2.45 -2.07
CA CYS A 102 -3.40 -2.58 -2.87
C CYS A 102 -3.08 -2.14 -4.30
N VAL A 103 -3.61 -2.87 -5.27
CA VAL A 103 -3.39 -2.61 -6.69
C VAL A 103 -4.75 -2.49 -7.38
N LEU A 104 -4.91 -1.44 -8.17
CA LEU A 104 -6.04 -1.25 -9.08
C LEU A 104 -5.74 -2.02 -10.37
N GLY A 105 -6.64 -2.93 -10.76
CA GLY A 105 -6.57 -3.68 -12.02
C GLY A 105 -7.27 -2.97 -13.18
#